data_AF-A0A9D0N837-F1
#
_entry.id   AF-A0A9D0N837-F1
#
_cell.length_a   1.000
_cell.length_b   1.000
_cell.length_c   1.000
_cell.angle_alpha   90.00
_cell.angle_beta   90.00
_cell.angle_gamma   90.00
#
_symmetry.space_group_name_H-M   'P 1'
#
loop_
_entity.id
_entity.type
_entity.pdbx_description
1 polymer ?
#
loop_
_entity_poly.entity_id
_entity_poly.type
_entity_poly.pdbx_seq_one_letter_code
_entity_poly.pdbx_strand_id
1 'polypeptide(L)'
;MASIDWITLASLADSSNALYNYDSDADKFSGITLPGRLESWFKAAGYKHVSKHTNLFFDKNINNLLKAKNAFKEGKNVCLFLSAKSLETPATVSLIPNHWVVMSRHLKVGTPRSINFSTSASEIKDKKFDLEVFTWGREAFNMNKKQLSLYEFSDYYFGYIVAS
;
A
#
# COMPACT_ATOMS: atom_id res chain seq x y z
N MET A 1 -20.44 -1.21 5.97
CA MET A 1 -19.74 -0.81 4.74
C MET A 1 -18.76 -1.92 4.40
N ALA A 2 -18.81 -2.45 3.18
CA ALA A 2 -17.90 -3.50 2.76
C ALA A 2 -16.50 -2.90 2.57
N SER A 3 -15.52 -3.40 3.32
CA SER A 3 -14.11 -3.15 3.03
C SER A 3 -13.83 -3.68 1.62
N ILE A 4 -13.15 -2.89 0.79
CA ILE A 4 -12.72 -3.36 -0.53
C ILE A 4 -11.85 -4.61 -0.30
N ASP A 5 -12.27 -5.76 -0.82
CA ASP A 5 -11.42 -6.93 -0.88
C ASP A 5 -10.58 -6.90 -2.16
N TRP A 6 -9.53 -7.71 -2.16
CA TRP A 6 -8.66 -7.77 -3.33
C TRP A 6 -9.37 -8.31 -4.57
N ILE A 7 -10.38 -9.15 -4.39
CA ILE A 7 -11.17 -9.73 -5.48
C ILE A 7 -11.90 -8.60 -6.22
N THR A 8 -12.48 -7.65 -5.51
CA THR A 8 -13.15 -6.49 -6.08
C THR A 8 -12.17 -5.62 -6.87
N LEU A 9 -10.95 -5.39 -6.35
CA LEU A 9 -9.92 -4.65 -7.09
C LEU A 9 -9.40 -5.41 -8.32
N ALA A 10 -9.25 -6.73 -8.22
CA ALA A 10 -8.82 -7.57 -9.34
C ALA A 10 -9.87 -7.60 -10.45
N SER A 11 -11.16 -7.68 -10.10
CA SER A 11 -12.26 -7.57 -11.07
C SER A 11 -12.29 -6.19 -11.74
N LEU A 12 -12.03 -5.11 -11.00
CA LEU A 12 -11.91 -3.77 -11.57
C LEU A 12 -10.70 -3.67 -12.52
N ALA A 13 -9.57 -4.27 -12.15
CA ALA A 13 -8.39 -4.32 -13.00
C ALA A 13 -8.68 -5.03 -14.34
N ASP A 14 -9.30 -6.21 -14.26
CA ASP A 14 -9.65 -7.02 -15.43
C ASP A 14 -10.64 -6.29 -16.35
N SER A 15 -11.69 -5.67 -15.79
CA SER A 15 -12.63 -4.84 -16.57
C SER A 15 -11.97 -3.64 -17.24
N SER A 16 -10.94 -3.05 -16.62
CA SER A 16 -10.24 -1.90 -17.18
C SER A 16 -9.28 -2.25 -18.31
N ASN A 17 -8.70 -3.47 -18.27
CA ASN A 17 -7.88 -3.99 -19.37
C ASN A 17 -8.75 -4.23 -20.63
N ALA A 18 -10.04 -4.53 -20.46
CA ALA A 18 -11.00 -4.61 -21.56
C ALA A 18 -11.44 -3.22 -22.09
N LEU A 19 -11.26 -2.15 -21.31
CA LEU A 19 -11.76 -0.80 -21.63
C LEU A 19 -10.68 0.20 -22.08
N TYR A 20 -9.41 -0.03 -21.76
CA TYR A 20 -8.33 0.93 -22.03
C TYR A 20 -7.26 0.35 -22.98
N ASN A 21 -7.18 0.94 -24.17
CA ASN A 21 -6.09 0.70 -25.12
C ASN A 21 -4.79 1.32 -24.57
N TYR A 22 -3.71 0.54 -24.57
CA TYR A 22 -2.47 0.84 -23.89
C TYR A 22 -1.62 1.81 -24.74
N ASP A 23 -1.71 3.12 -24.47
CA ASP A 23 -0.87 4.11 -25.15
C ASP A 23 0.11 4.82 -24.21
N SER A 24 1.38 4.70 -24.62
CA SER A 24 2.58 5.53 -24.44
C SER A 24 3.25 5.76 -23.06
N ASP A 25 4.58 5.62 -23.11
CA ASP A 25 5.64 6.29 -22.32
C ASP A 25 5.97 5.80 -20.89
N ALA A 26 5.87 4.50 -20.63
CA ALA A 26 6.27 3.91 -19.34
C ALA A 26 7.17 2.67 -19.46
N ASP A 27 8.24 2.71 -20.25
CA ASP A 27 9.15 1.54 -20.42
C ASP A 27 9.74 1.01 -19.10
N LYS A 28 9.87 1.84 -18.06
CA LYS A 28 10.32 1.41 -16.73
C LYS A 28 9.22 0.86 -15.83
N PHE A 29 7.95 1.13 -16.16
CA PHE A 29 6.80 0.79 -15.33
C PHE A 29 5.70 0.02 -16.09
N SER A 30 6.05 -0.59 -17.23
CA SER A 30 5.12 -1.18 -18.21
C SER A 30 4.33 -2.41 -17.73
N GLY A 31 4.43 -2.79 -16.47
CA GLY A 31 3.59 -3.81 -15.83
C GLY A 31 2.96 -3.36 -14.52
N ILE A 32 3.03 -2.07 -14.17
CA ILE A 32 2.63 -1.55 -12.87
C ILE A 32 1.32 -0.79 -13.00
N THR A 33 0.36 -1.09 -12.11
CA THR A 33 -0.82 -0.25 -11.97
C THR A 33 -0.38 1.08 -11.36
N LEU A 34 -0.27 2.13 -12.18
CA LEU A 34 0.11 3.45 -11.69
C LEU A 34 -0.96 4.02 -10.72
N PRO A 35 -0.59 4.88 -9.76
CA PRO A 35 -1.53 5.46 -8.80
C PRO A 35 -2.76 6.12 -9.44
N GLY A 36 -2.59 6.78 -10.59
CA GLY A 36 -3.70 7.37 -11.34
C GLY A 36 -4.69 6.33 -11.88
N ARG A 37 -4.21 5.17 -12.32
CA ARG A 37 -5.07 4.08 -12.80
C ARG A 37 -5.87 3.46 -11.66
N LEU A 38 -5.24 3.21 -10.51
CA LEU A 38 -5.93 2.68 -9.33
C LEU A 38 -7.00 3.67 -8.80
N GLU A 39 -6.72 4.98 -8.85
CA GLU A 39 -7.72 6.00 -8.56
C GLU A 39 -8.93 5.91 -9.50
N SER A 40 -8.72 5.76 -10.81
CA SER A 40 -9.81 5.62 -11.78
C SER A 40 -10.66 4.38 -11.50
N TRP A 41 -10.07 3.26 -11.08
CA TRP A 41 -10.82 2.06 -10.68
C TRP A 41 -11.71 2.32 -9.46
N PHE A 42 -11.19 3.00 -8.43
CA PHE A 42 -12.02 3.39 -7.29
C PHE A 42 -13.18 4.29 -7.71
N LYS A 43 -12.95 5.29 -8.55
CA LYS A 43 -14.03 6.15 -9.07
C LYS A 43 -15.06 5.36 -9.87
N ALA A 44 -14.61 4.45 -10.74
CA ALA A 44 -15.50 3.58 -11.52
C ALA A 44 -16.33 2.64 -10.64
N ALA A 45 -15.78 2.21 -9.49
CA ALA A 45 -16.49 1.41 -8.48
C ALA A 45 -17.48 2.22 -7.62
N GLY A 46 -17.64 3.53 -7.87
CA GLY A 46 -18.60 4.39 -7.19
C GLY A 46 -18.08 5.11 -5.95
N TYR A 47 -16.77 5.06 -5.67
CA TYR A 47 -16.17 5.84 -4.59
C TYR A 47 -16.17 7.33 -4.93
N LYS A 48 -16.69 8.16 -4.02
CA LYS A 48 -16.86 9.60 -4.26
C LYS A 48 -15.60 10.38 -3.94
N HIS A 49 -14.83 9.92 -2.96
CA HIS A 49 -13.61 10.59 -2.51
C HIS A 49 -12.43 9.63 -2.61
N VAL A 50 -11.54 9.90 -3.56
CA VAL A 50 -10.29 9.16 -3.73
C VAL A 50 -9.13 10.14 -3.63
N SER A 51 -8.17 9.87 -2.76
CA SER A 51 -6.99 10.72 -2.56
C SER A 51 -5.70 9.92 -2.71
N LYS A 52 -4.76 10.45 -3.50
CA LYS A 52 -3.46 9.84 -3.76
C LYS A 52 -2.38 10.51 -2.93
N HIS A 53 -1.67 9.72 -2.14
CA HIS A 53 -0.55 10.16 -1.32
C HIS A 53 0.73 9.39 -1.66
N THR A 54 0.95 9.12 -2.95
CA THR A 54 2.04 8.31 -3.50
C THR A 54 3.18 9.13 -4.09
N ASN A 55 4.32 8.47 -4.33
CA ASN A 55 5.43 8.98 -5.14
C ASN A 55 6.06 7.82 -5.92
N LEU A 56 6.37 8.02 -7.20
CA LEU A 56 6.98 6.99 -8.06
C LEU A 56 8.52 6.99 -7.98
N PHE A 57 9.12 8.09 -7.53
CA PHE A 57 10.56 8.34 -7.63
C PHE A 57 11.28 8.33 -6.29
N PHE A 58 10.56 8.61 -5.20
CA PHE A 58 11.11 8.62 -3.85
C PHE A 58 10.19 7.86 -2.91
N ASP A 59 10.79 7.14 -1.97
CA ASP A 59 10.08 6.51 -0.87
C ASP A 59 9.33 7.57 -0.03
N LYS A 60 8.34 7.11 0.72
CA LYS A 60 7.58 7.94 1.64
C LYS A 60 7.98 7.58 3.06
N ASN A 61 8.28 8.61 3.85
CA ASN A 61 8.65 8.40 5.24
C ASN A 61 7.50 7.84 6.10
N ILE A 62 7.86 7.44 7.32
CA ILE A 62 6.95 6.88 8.33
C ILE A 62 5.74 7.80 8.59
N ASN A 63 5.88 9.14 8.53
CA ASN A 63 4.74 10.04 8.75
C ASN A 63 3.63 9.84 7.69
N ASN A 64 4.00 9.53 6.44
CA ASN A 64 3.02 9.22 5.41
C ASN A 64 2.28 7.90 5.72
N LEU A 65 2.99 6.87 6.18
CA LEU A 65 2.39 5.60 6.63
C LEU A 65 1.46 5.81 7.84
N LEU A 66 1.81 6.71 8.76
CA LEU A 66 0.93 7.05 9.90
C LEU A 66 -0.37 7.72 9.46
N LYS A 67 -0.34 8.55 8.40
CA LYS A 67 -1.57 9.09 7.79
C LYS A 67 -2.43 7.98 7.18
N ALA A 68 -1.81 7.01 6.50
CA ALA A 68 -2.50 5.82 5.99
C ALA A 68 -3.18 5.02 7.12
N LYS A 69 -2.44 4.78 8.22
CA LYS A 69 -2.95 4.12 9.43
C LYS A 69 -4.14 4.87 10.03
N ASN A 70 -4.11 6.20 10.07
CA ASN A 70 -5.22 7.00 10.59
C ASN A 70 -6.45 6.93 9.67
N ALA A 71 -6.25 7.02 8.35
CA ALA A 71 -7.34 6.86 7.39
C ALA A 71 -8.03 5.48 7.51
N PHE A 72 -7.25 4.41 7.69
CA PHE A 72 -7.80 3.08 7.93
C PHE A 72 -8.56 3.01 9.27
N LYS A 73 -8.06 3.68 10.32
CA LYS A 73 -8.75 3.79 11.62
C LYS A 73 -10.09 4.54 11.52
N GLU A 74 -10.20 5.49 10.60
CA GLU A 74 -11.43 6.21 10.28
C GLU A 74 -12.42 5.40 9.43
N GLY A 75 -12.11 4.13 9.11
CA GLY A 75 -12.98 3.25 8.33
C GLY A 75 -12.88 3.43 6.82
N LYS A 76 -11.86 4.14 6.33
CA LYS A 76 -11.61 4.30 4.89
C LYS A 76 -10.86 3.10 4.32
N ASN A 77 -11.05 2.82 3.03
CA ASN A 77 -10.28 1.80 2.33
C ASN A 77 -8.89 2.35 1.99
N VAL A 78 -7.83 1.59 2.32
CA VAL A 78 -6.44 2.02 2.15
C VAL A 78 -5.64 0.98 1.38
N CYS A 79 -5.09 1.41 0.24
CA CYS A 79 -4.14 0.65 -0.55
C CYS A 79 -2.74 1.23 -0.39
N LEU A 80 -1.77 0.40 0.00
CA LEU A 80 -0.37 0.81 0.11
C LEU A 80 0.36 0.49 -1.18
N PHE A 81 1.19 1.43 -1.63
CA PHE A 81 2.09 1.28 -2.76
C PHE A 81 3.49 0.98 -2.27
N LEU A 82 4.05 -0.13 -2.73
CA LEU A 82 5.32 -0.64 -2.24
C LEU A 82 6.10 -1.40 -3.30
N SER A 83 7.38 -1.62 -3.04
CA SER A 83 8.17 -2.58 -3.81
C SER A 83 7.86 -4.00 -3.31
N ALA A 84 7.54 -4.92 -4.22
CA ALA A 84 7.34 -6.34 -3.91
C ALA A 84 8.56 -6.97 -3.22
N LYS A 85 9.75 -6.36 -3.33
CA LYS A 85 10.97 -6.74 -2.61
C LYS A 85 10.87 -6.58 -1.09
N SER A 86 9.92 -5.80 -0.58
CA SER A 86 9.58 -5.86 0.85
C SER A 86 9.17 -7.28 1.27
N LEU A 87 8.67 -8.09 0.33
CA LEU A 87 8.19 -9.46 0.54
C LEU A 87 9.25 -10.54 0.23
N GLU A 88 10.30 -10.28 -0.57
CA GLU A 88 11.30 -11.29 -1.04
C GLU A 88 12.77 -10.76 -1.00
N THR A 89 13.78 -11.64 -0.92
CA THR A 89 15.23 -11.41 -0.57
C THR A 89 16.09 -10.49 -1.50
N PRO A 90 17.38 -10.21 -1.18
CA PRO A 90 17.93 -9.05 -0.48
C PRO A 90 18.29 -7.80 -1.34
N ALA A 91 18.63 -6.73 -0.61
CA ALA A 91 18.78 -5.30 -0.92
C ALA A 91 19.71 -4.80 -2.06
N THR A 92 19.98 -5.54 -3.14
CA THR A 92 20.94 -5.09 -4.18
C THR A 92 20.36 -4.68 -5.53
N VAL A 93 19.03 -4.62 -5.67
CA VAL A 93 18.40 -4.25 -6.95
C VAL A 93 17.42 -3.10 -6.71
N SER A 94 17.46 -2.09 -7.58
CA SER A 94 16.59 -0.89 -7.61
C SER A 94 15.19 -1.12 -7.01
N LEU A 95 14.84 -0.31 -6.00
CA LEU A 95 13.56 -0.31 -5.30
C LEU A 95 12.50 0.34 -6.18
N ILE A 96 12.17 -0.28 -7.31
CA ILE A 96 11.08 0.18 -8.17
C ILE A 96 9.77 -0.20 -7.47
N PRO A 97 8.89 0.76 -7.16
CA PRO A 97 7.59 0.46 -6.60
C PRO A 97 6.72 -0.20 -7.66
N ASN A 98 6.23 -1.39 -7.39
CA ASN A 98 5.57 -2.21 -8.40
C ASN A 98 4.36 -2.99 -7.88
N HIS A 99 4.00 -2.80 -6.60
CA HIS A 99 3.03 -3.65 -5.94
C HIS A 99 2.06 -2.86 -5.08
N TRP A 100 0.79 -3.29 -5.12
CA TRP A 100 -0.28 -2.76 -4.28
C TRP A 100 -0.74 -3.82 -3.31
N VAL A 101 -1.02 -3.40 -2.09
CA VAL A 101 -1.64 -4.24 -1.07
C VAL A 101 -2.76 -3.47 -0.39
N VAL A 102 -3.83 -4.15 0.01
CA VAL A 102 -4.93 -3.54 0.77
C VAL A 102 -4.73 -3.82 2.25
N MET A 103 -4.81 -2.79 3.10
CA MET A 103 -4.79 -3.01 4.55
C MET A 103 -6.01 -3.84 4.98
N SER A 104 -5.80 -4.97 5.63
CA SER A 104 -6.88 -5.80 6.19
C SER A 104 -7.06 -5.55 7.70
N ARG A 105 -5.97 -5.18 8.40
CA ARG A 105 -6.00 -4.87 9.84
C ARG A 105 -5.18 -3.63 10.17
N HIS A 106 -5.41 -3.09 11.36
CA HIS A 106 -4.64 -1.95 11.86
C HIS A 106 -3.14 -2.29 11.98
N LEU A 107 -2.30 -1.35 11.55
CA LEU A 107 -0.87 -1.35 11.83
C LEU A 107 -0.65 -1.39 13.35
N LYS A 108 0.11 -2.38 13.82
CA LYS A 108 0.56 -2.50 15.21
C LYS A 108 2.06 -2.31 15.30
N VAL A 109 2.54 -1.64 16.34
CA VAL A 109 3.98 -1.30 16.49
C VAL A 109 4.44 -1.60 17.91
N GLY A 110 5.71 -1.98 18.07
CA GLY A 110 6.38 -2.12 19.36
C GLY A 110 6.31 -3.53 19.96
N THR A 111 6.68 -3.63 21.25
CA THR A 111 6.72 -4.87 22.03
C THR A 111 6.18 -4.60 23.43
N PRO A 112 4.94 -5.03 23.77
CA PRO A 112 3.99 -5.75 22.91
C PRO A 112 3.47 -4.87 21.76
N ARG A 113 3.07 -5.50 20.64
CA ARG A 113 2.57 -4.79 19.46
C ARG A 113 1.20 -4.18 19.76
N SER A 114 1.10 -2.85 19.72
CA SER A 114 -0.12 -2.08 20.01
C SER A 114 -0.59 -1.28 18.80
N ILE A 115 -1.90 -1.01 18.70
CA ILE A 115 -2.48 -0.04 17.76
C ILE A 115 -2.45 1.41 18.32
N ASN A 116 -2.30 1.52 19.63
CA ASN A 116 -2.24 2.75 20.41
C ASN A 116 -0.78 2.96 20.81
N PHE A 117 -0.01 3.57 19.91
CA PHE A 117 1.39 3.93 20.10
C PHE A 117 1.57 5.42 19.83
N SER A 118 2.58 6.03 20.46
CA SER A 118 2.93 7.43 20.23
C SER A 118 3.13 7.71 18.74
N THR A 119 2.54 8.80 18.25
CA THR A 119 2.44 9.13 16.82
C THR A 119 3.70 9.77 16.24
N SER A 120 4.77 9.97 17.03
CA SER A 120 6.01 10.52 16.48
C SER A 120 6.77 9.47 15.70
N ALA A 121 7.03 9.74 14.41
CA ALA A 121 7.85 8.87 13.57
C ALA A 121 9.22 8.57 14.18
N SER A 122 9.84 9.54 14.86
CA SER A 122 11.17 9.36 15.47
C SER A 122 11.19 8.36 16.63
N GLU A 123 10.08 8.23 17.36
CA GLU A 123 9.98 7.33 18.53
C GLU A 123 9.74 5.88 18.12
N ILE A 124 9.13 5.67 16.95
CA ILE A 124 8.70 4.34 16.50
C ILE A 124 9.55 3.78 15.36
N LYS A 125 10.43 4.59 14.75
CA LYS A 125 11.19 4.21 13.55
C LYS A 125 11.95 2.89 13.70
N ASP A 126 12.55 2.65 14.86
CA ASP A 126 13.37 1.46 15.12
C ASP A 126 12.54 0.27 15.63
N LYS A 127 11.23 0.48 15.85
CA LYS A 127 10.32 -0.56 16.35
C LYS A 127 9.87 -1.46 15.22
N LYS A 128 9.72 -2.74 15.55
CA LYS A 128 9.09 -3.73 14.66
C LYS A 128 7.59 -3.49 14.60
N PHE A 129 6.99 -3.88 13.48
CA PHE A 129 5.55 -3.71 13.25
C PHE A 129 4.90 -5.00 12.76
N ASP A 130 3.59 -5.09 12.98
CA ASP A 130 2.72 -6.06 12.31
C ASP A 130 1.71 -5.31 11.46
N LEU A 131 1.58 -5.74 10.22
CA LEU A 131 0.55 -5.25 9.32
C LEU A 131 0.05 -6.41 8.48
N GLU A 132 -1.25 -6.66 8.56
CA GLU A 132 -1.93 -7.67 7.76
C GLU A 132 -2.55 -7.01 6.54
N VAL A 133 -2.31 -7.62 5.37
CA VAL A 133 -2.72 -7.07 4.08
C VAL A 133 -3.23 -8.16 3.15
N PHE A 134 -4.08 -7.78 2.21
CA PHE A 134 -4.42 -8.59 1.03
C PHE A 134 -3.54 -8.23 -0.16
N THR A 135 -3.28 -9.21 -1.03
CA THR A 135 -2.53 -9.04 -2.28
C THR A 135 -3.04 -9.97 -3.40
N TRP A 136 -2.52 -9.83 -4.63
CA TRP A 136 -2.89 -10.62 -5.82
C TRP A 136 -2.97 -12.12 -5.54
N GLY A 137 -4.19 -12.65 -5.61
CA GLY A 137 -4.48 -14.09 -5.55
C GLY A 137 -4.14 -14.76 -4.22
N ARG A 138 -4.02 -13.99 -3.12
CA ARG A 138 -3.67 -14.55 -1.80
C ARG A 138 -4.62 -14.05 -0.71
N GLU A 139 -4.83 -14.93 0.27
CA GLU A 139 -5.50 -14.59 1.52
C GLU A 139 -4.70 -13.53 2.32
N ALA A 140 -5.37 -12.91 3.28
CA ALA A 140 -4.73 -11.94 4.16
C ALA A 140 -3.52 -12.56 4.86
N PHE A 141 -2.40 -11.84 4.88
CA PHE A 141 -1.18 -12.29 5.54
C PHE A 141 -0.42 -11.13 6.18
N ASN A 142 0.36 -11.43 7.22
CA ASN A 142 1.28 -10.46 7.78
C ASN A 142 2.43 -10.21 6.80
N MET A 143 2.57 -8.95 6.35
CA MET A 143 3.58 -8.59 5.36
C MET A 143 5.00 -8.47 5.94
N ASN A 144 5.15 -8.22 7.25
CA ASN A 144 6.45 -8.02 7.88
C ASN A 144 7.10 -9.33 8.36
N LYS A 145 7.18 -10.34 7.49
CA LYS A 145 7.75 -11.65 7.82
C LYS A 145 9.23 -11.57 8.22
N LYS A 146 9.96 -10.62 7.64
CA LYS A 146 11.39 -10.36 7.89
C LYS A 146 11.66 -9.64 9.21
N GLN A 147 10.62 -9.27 9.97
CA GLN A 147 10.76 -8.48 11.19
C GLN A 147 11.57 -7.20 10.92
N LEU A 148 11.22 -6.44 9.89
CA LEU A 148 11.76 -5.11 9.62
C LEU A 148 11.26 -4.11 10.67
N SER A 149 12.10 -3.14 11.01
CA SER A 149 11.67 -1.92 11.66
C SER A 149 10.87 -1.05 10.69
N LEU A 150 10.15 -0.05 11.21
CA LEU A 150 9.44 0.90 10.37
C LEU A 150 10.38 1.71 9.47
N TYR A 151 11.59 2.01 9.95
CA TYR A 151 12.63 2.68 9.16
C TYR A 151 13.11 1.81 8.00
N GLU A 152 13.46 0.55 8.26
CA GLU A 152 13.87 -0.37 7.19
C GLU A 152 12.75 -0.64 6.19
N PHE A 153 11.48 -0.63 6.64
CA PHE A 153 10.33 -0.78 5.76
C PHE A 153 10.08 0.48 4.91
N SER A 154 10.37 1.68 5.40
CA SER A 154 10.05 2.91 4.66
C SER A 154 10.74 2.97 3.30
N ASP A 155 11.95 2.42 3.17
CA ASP A 155 12.67 2.34 1.90
C ASP A 155 11.88 1.59 0.81
N TYR A 156 11.01 0.66 1.20
CA TYR A 156 10.18 -0.11 0.27
C TYR A 156 8.78 0.48 0.09
N TYR A 157 8.43 1.55 0.78
CA TYR A 157 7.10 2.12 0.84
C TYR A 157 7.04 3.46 0.10
N PHE A 158 6.08 3.57 -0.83
CA PHE A 158 6.01 4.67 -1.78
C PHE A 158 4.72 5.48 -1.63
N GLY A 159 3.95 5.21 -0.58
CA GLY A 159 2.76 5.94 -0.21
C GLY A 159 1.50 5.09 -0.28
N TYR A 160 0.34 5.76 -0.30
CA TYR A 160 -0.95 5.08 -0.27
C TYR A 160 -2.00 5.82 -1.10
N ILE A 161 -3.06 5.10 -1.43
CA ILE A 161 -4.33 5.63 -1.91
C ILE A 161 -5.39 5.35 -0.85
N VAL A 162 -6.25 6.32 -0.62
CA VAL A 162 -7.42 6.18 0.24
C VAL A 162 -8.69 6.42 -0.57
N ALA A 163 -9.71 5.60 -0.33
CA ALA A 163 -11.02 5.70 -0.97
C ALA A 163 -12.16 5.61 0.06
N SER A 164 -13.18 6.45 -0.10
CA SER A 164 -14.41 6.51 0.72
C SER A 164 -15.62 7.00 -0.07
#